data_AF-A0A2T4WUP9-F1
#
_entry.id   AF-A0A2T4WUP9-F1
#
_cell.length_a   1.000
_cell.length_b   1.000
_cell.length_c   1.000
_cell.angle_alpha   90.00
_cell.angle_beta   90.00
_cell.angle_gamma   90.00
#
_symmetry.space_group_name_H-M   'P 1'
#
loop_
_entity.id
_entity.type
_entity.pdbx_description
1 polymer ?
#
loop_
_entity_poly.entity_id
_entity_poly.type
_entity_poly.pdbx_seq_one_letter_code
_entity_poly.pdbx_strand_id
1 'polypeptide(L)'
;MYTKRIYSVRAMFKWTRWETLLFVVIALIPTLLFEIFGLTWLQIPWTPIALVGTALAFVIGFQNNAAYGRIWEARKIWGGIVNTSRTWGMKVKAMVSNEYTDNPVSD
;
A
#
# COMPACT_ATOMS: atom_id res chain seq x y z
N MET A 1 -10.03 2.73 -11.11
CA MET A 1 -9.41 3.06 -9.80
C MET A 1 -10.27 2.40 -8.74
N TYR A 2 -9.72 1.46 -7.96
CA TYR A 2 -10.50 0.81 -6.91
C TYR A 2 -10.96 1.89 -5.91
N THR A 3 -12.25 2.25 -5.94
CA THR A 3 -12.88 3.30 -5.13
C THR A 3 -13.57 2.76 -3.89
N LYS A 4 -13.47 1.44 -3.63
CA LYS A 4 -14.13 0.78 -2.50
C LYS A 4 -13.33 0.99 -1.21
N ARG A 5 -13.99 1.56 -0.21
CA ARG A 5 -13.49 1.76 1.15
C ARG A 5 -13.71 0.48 1.96
N ILE A 6 -12.82 -0.50 1.89
CA ILE A 6 -13.06 -1.78 2.59
C ILE A 6 -11.76 -2.35 3.17
N TYR A 7 -11.24 -1.73 4.22
CA TYR A 7 -10.56 -2.49 5.26
C TYR A 7 -11.46 -2.46 6.49
N SER A 8 -12.29 -3.49 6.65
CA SER A 8 -13.07 -3.63 7.88
C SER A 8 -12.11 -3.98 9.01
N VAL A 9 -12.33 -3.41 10.21
CA VAL A 9 -11.50 -3.70 11.39
C VAL A 9 -11.42 -5.21 11.64
N ARG A 10 -12.51 -5.94 11.40
CA ARG A 10 -12.56 -7.41 11.51
C ARG A 10 -11.66 -8.11 10.49
N ALA A 11 -11.61 -7.62 9.25
CA ALA A 11 -10.76 -8.18 8.22
C ALA A 11 -9.27 -7.95 8.53
N MET A 12 -8.93 -6.74 8.99
CA MET A 12 -7.58 -6.41 9.43
C MET A 12 -7.17 -7.29 10.62
N PHE A 13 -8.04 -7.43 11.62
CA PHE A 13 -7.76 -8.28 12.78
C PHE A 13 -7.59 -9.75 12.40
N LYS A 14 -8.40 -10.27 11.48
CA LYS A 14 -8.26 -11.64 10.96
C LYS A 14 -6.96 -11.83 10.18
N TRP A 15 -6.51 -10.80 9.48
CA TRP A 15 -5.29 -10.83 8.68
C TRP A 15 -4.04 -10.78 9.57
N THR A 16 -3.99 -9.86 10.53
CA THR A 16 -2.84 -9.63 11.43
C THR A 16 -2.82 -10.56 12.65
N ARG A 17 -3.78 -11.50 12.76
CA ARG A 17 -3.97 -12.30 13.97
C ARG A 17 -2.72 -13.06 14.40
N TRP A 18 -1.92 -13.57 13.46
CA TRP A 18 -0.76 -14.39 13.79
C TRP A 18 0.40 -13.52 14.28
N GLU A 19 0.60 -12.37 13.65
CA GLU A 19 1.59 -11.37 14.02
C GLU A 19 1.24 -10.77 15.39
N THR A 20 -0.03 -10.40 15.60
CA THR A 20 -0.50 -9.89 16.90
C THR A 20 -0.33 -10.94 18.00
N LEU A 21 -0.69 -12.19 17.76
CA LEU A 21 -0.50 -13.27 18.75
C LEU A 21 0.98 -13.46 19.07
N LEU A 22 1.86 -13.45 18.07
CA LEU A 22 3.30 -13.54 18.27
C LEU A 22 3.83 -12.40 19.16
N PHE A 23 3.45 -11.15 18.88
CA PHE A 23 3.88 -10.00 19.69
C PHE A 23 3.32 -10.05 21.12
N VAL A 24 2.08 -10.51 21.29
CA VAL A 24 1.49 -10.73 22.63
C VAL A 24 2.28 -11.78 23.39
N VAL A 25 2.67 -12.89 22.76
CA VAL A 25 3.48 -13.93 23.40
C VAL A 25 4.88 -13.42 23.76
N ILE A 26 5.54 -12.68 22.85
CA ILE A 26 6.86 -12.08 23.10
C ILE A 26 6.80 -11.05 24.23
N ALA A 27 5.71 -10.32 24.40
CA ALA A 27 5.53 -9.40 25.52
C ALA A 27 5.19 -10.15 26.82
N LEU A 28 4.27 -11.10 26.76
CA LEU A 28 3.71 -11.78 27.93
C LEU A 28 4.74 -12.70 28.61
N ILE A 29 5.53 -13.47 27.85
CA ILE A 29 6.47 -14.45 28.42
C ILE A 29 7.53 -13.77 29.32
N PRO A 30 8.29 -12.75 28.85
CA PRO A 30 9.28 -12.08 29.68
C PRO A 30 8.66 -11.36 30.88
N THR A 31 7.48 -10.74 30.72
CA THR A 31 6.79 -10.07 31.82
C THR A 31 6.37 -11.06 32.92
N LEU A 32 5.83 -12.23 32.56
CA LEU A 32 5.49 -13.27 33.54
C LEU A 32 6.73 -13.87 34.20
N LEU A 33 7.81 -14.10 33.44
CA LEU A 33 9.08 -14.58 34.00
C LEU A 33 9.71 -13.58 34.98
N PHE A 34 9.54 -12.29 34.73
CA PHE A 34 10.01 -11.24 35.61
C PHE A 34 9.19 -11.15 36.89
N GLU A 35 7.86 -11.05 36.79
CA GLU A 35 6.96 -10.82 37.94
C GLU A 35 6.75 -12.08 38.81
N ILE A 36 6.56 -13.25 38.19
CA ILE A 36 6.19 -14.47 38.94
C ILE A 36 7.43 -15.22 39.43
N PHE A 37 8.45 -15.33 38.57
CA PHE A 37 9.65 -16.12 38.86
C PHE A 37 10.82 -15.27 39.40
N GLY A 38 10.66 -13.95 39.45
CA GLY A 38 11.67 -13.04 40.00
C GLY A 38 12.97 -13.00 39.20
N LEU A 39 12.95 -13.33 37.90
CA LEU A 39 14.13 -13.29 37.03
C LEU A 39 14.50 -11.83 36.67
N THR A 40 15.05 -11.11 37.64
CA THR A 40 15.44 -9.69 37.48
C THR A 40 16.64 -9.50 36.55
N TRP A 41 17.44 -10.54 36.33
CA TRP A 41 18.57 -10.51 35.39
C TRP A 41 18.15 -10.38 33.91
N LEU A 42 16.89 -10.69 33.58
CA LEU A 42 16.34 -10.64 32.22
C LEU A 42 15.91 -9.22 31.81
N GLN A 43 16.20 -8.20 32.62
CA GLN A 43 15.84 -6.83 32.30
C GLN A 43 16.62 -6.34 31.07
N ILE A 44 15.91 -6.13 29.96
CA ILE A 44 16.49 -5.56 28.75
C ILE A 44 16.55 -4.03 28.92
N PRO A 45 17.72 -3.40 28.71
CA PRO A 45 17.83 -1.95 28.78
C PRO A 45 17.03 -1.29 27.64
N TRP A 46 16.38 -0.18 27.96
CA TRP A 46 15.55 0.57 27.01
C TRP A 46 16.33 1.14 25.82
N THR A 47 17.56 1.60 26.07
CA THR A 47 18.39 2.31 25.09
C THR A 47 18.59 1.57 23.76
N PRO A 48 19.05 0.30 23.72
CA PRO A 48 19.20 -0.44 22.46
C PRO A 48 17.86 -0.66 21.74
N ILE A 49 16.76 -0.87 22.48
CA ILE A 49 15.43 -1.04 21.88
C ILE A 49 15.01 0.25 21.18
N ALA A 50 15.13 1.39 21.85
CA ALA A 50 14.80 2.69 21.29
C ALA A 50 15.65 3.03 20.06
N LEU A 51 16.96 2.71 20.11
CA LEU A 51 17.88 2.94 19.02
C LEU A 51 17.53 2.10 17.78
N VAL A 52 17.30 0.80 17.96
CA VAL A 52 16.92 -0.11 16.87
C VAL A 52 15.55 0.27 16.29
N GLY A 53 14.57 0.56 17.15
CA GLY A 53 13.23 0.97 16.73
C GLY A 53 13.25 2.27 15.91
N THR A 54 14.07 3.24 16.33
CA THR A 54 14.26 4.50 15.61
C THR A 54 14.89 4.27 14.24
N ALA A 55 15.98 3.49 14.17
CA ALA A 55 16.63 3.15 12.90
C ALA A 55 15.66 2.45 11.93
N LEU A 56 14.89 1.48 12.43
CA LEU A 56 13.89 0.75 11.64
C LEU A 56 12.80 1.69 11.11
N ALA A 57 12.28 2.59 11.96
CA ALA A 57 11.26 3.55 11.57
C ALA A 57 11.73 4.47 10.43
N PHE A 58 12.97 4.94 10.48
CA PHE A 58 13.56 5.73 9.39
C PHE A 58 13.65 4.94 8.09
N VAL A 59 14.18 3.71 8.15
CA VAL A 59 14.31 2.84 6.97
C VAL A 59 12.96 2.57 6.33
N ILE A 60 11.95 2.21 7.11
CA ILE A 60 10.58 1.99 6.63
C ILE A 60 10.01 3.28 6.03
N GLY A 61 10.26 4.44 6.66
CA GLY A 61 9.84 5.74 6.13
C GLY A 61 10.39 6.01 4.72
N PHE A 62 11.68 5.78 4.50
CA PHE A 62 12.29 5.92 3.17
C PHE A 62 11.74 4.91 2.16
N GLN A 63 11.58 3.64 2.56
CA GLN A 63 11.03 2.60 1.68
C GLN A 63 9.57 2.91 1.27
N ASN A 64 8.75 3.37 2.21
CA ASN A 64 7.37 3.75 1.95
C ASN A 64 7.32 4.92 0.96
N ASN A 65 8.09 5.97 1.16
CA ASN A 65 8.14 7.11 0.24
C ASN A 65 8.52 6.67 -1.18
N ALA A 66 9.52 5.81 -1.34
CA ALA A 66 9.91 5.27 -2.63
C ALA A 66 8.81 4.39 -3.27
N ALA A 67 8.14 3.54 -2.49
CA ALA A 67 7.03 2.72 -2.95
C ALA A 67 5.83 3.56 -3.40
N TYR A 68 5.45 4.58 -2.62
CA TYR A 68 4.40 5.52 -2.98
C TYR A 68 4.72 6.27 -4.27
N GLY A 69 5.97 6.72 -4.43
CA GLY A 69 6.44 7.36 -5.67
C GLY A 69 6.23 6.47 -6.90
N ARG A 70 6.60 5.18 -6.82
CA ARG A 70 6.40 4.19 -7.90
C ARG A 70 4.93 3.95 -8.23
N ILE A 71 4.08 3.79 -7.22
CA ILE A 71 2.64 3.62 -7.43
C ILE A 71 2.03 4.87 -8.10
N TRP A 72 2.47 6.06 -7.69
CA TRP A 72 2.01 7.31 -8.28
C TRP A 72 2.48 7.49 -9.73
N GLU A 73 3.71 7.08 -10.04
CA GLU A 73 4.23 7.05 -11.41
C GLU A 73 3.39 6.16 -12.32
N ALA A 74 3.13 4.92 -11.90
CA ALA A 74 2.28 3.99 -12.64
C ALA A 74 0.88 4.58 -12.89
N ARG A 75 0.31 5.26 -11.90
CA ARG A 75 -0.99 5.95 -12.04
C ARG A 75 -0.94 7.06 -13.09
N LYS A 76 0.11 7.88 -13.12
CA LYS A 76 0.28 8.95 -14.12
C LYS A 76 0.38 8.38 -15.53
N ILE A 77 1.17 7.32 -15.72
CA ILE A 77 1.32 6.64 -17.02
C ILE A 77 -0.04 6.10 -17.49
N TRP A 78 -0.77 5.40 -16.62
CA TRP A 78 -2.11 4.91 -16.94
C TRP A 78 -3.08 6.04 -17.30
N GLY A 79 -3.04 7.15 -16.55
CA GLY A 79 -3.82 8.35 -16.86
C GLY A 79 -3.49 8.95 -18.23
N GLY A 80 -2.20 8.96 -18.59
CA GLY A 80 -1.71 9.37 -19.91
C GLY A 80 -2.27 8.50 -21.03
N ILE A 81 -2.22 7.17 -20.88
CA ILE A 81 -2.80 6.23 -21.85
C ILE A 81 -4.28 6.51 -22.07
N VAL A 82 -5.06 6.60 -20.99
CA VAL A 82 -6.51 6.83 -21.07
C VAL A 82 -6.82 8.17 -21.77
N ASN A 83 -6.07 9.23 -21.48
CA ASN A 83 -6.27 10.52 -22.14
C ASN A 83 -5.90 10.46 -23.62
N THR A 84 -4.78 9.84 -23.97
CA THR A 84 -4.37 9.66 -25.38
C THR A 84 -5.40 8.84 -26.16
N SER A 85 -5.95 7.77 -25.57
CA SER A 85 -7.01 6.97 -26.18
C SER A 85 -8.29 7.78 -26.43
N ARG A 86 -8.68 8.66 -25.48
CA ARG A 86 -9.82 9.57 -25.67
C ARG A 86 -9.57 10.56 -26.81
N THR A 87 -8.40 11.18 -26.84
CA THR A 87 -8.01 12.10 -27.91
C THR A 87 -8.02 11.41 -29.26
N TRP A 88 -7.53 10.17 -29.33
CA TRP A 88 -7.58 9.38 -30.55
C TRP A 88 -9.02 9.11 -31.00
N GLY A 89 -9.90 8.69 -30.09
CA GLY A 89 -11.32 8.49 -30.39
C GLY A 89 -12.03 9.75 -30.90
N MET A 90 -11.72 10.92 -30.32
CA MET A 90 -12.24 12.20 -30.80
C MET A 90 -11.74 12.52 -32.22
N LYS A 91 -10.45 12.30 -32.49
CA LYS A 91 -9.86 12.54 -33.81
C LYS A 91 -10.46 11.64 -34.89
N VAL A 92 -10.62 10.35 -34.60
CA VAL A 92 -11.25 9.41 -35.55
C VAL A 92 -12.67 9.87 -35.89
N LYS A 93 -13.49 10.22 -34.89
CA LYS A 93 -14.84 10.75 -35.12
C LYS A 93 -14.87 12.05 -35.92
N ALA A 94 -13.88 12.92 -35.73
CA ALA A 94 -13.84 14.21 -36.42
C ALA A 94 -13.31 14.11 -37.85
N MET A 95 -12.40 13.17 -38.12
CA MET A 95 -11.67 13.10 -39.40
C MET A 95 -12.22 12.04 -40.36
N VAL A 96 -12.92 11.01 -39.87
CA VAL A 96 -13.58 10.03 -40.74
C VAL A 96 -14.96 10.57 -41.12
N SER A 97 -15.07 11.09 -42.35
CA SER A 97 -16.32 11.58 -42.94
C SER A 97 -16.70 10.77 -44.19
N ASN A 98 -17.99 10.77 -44.54
CA ASN A 98 -18.49 10.13 -45.76
C ASN A 98 -18.16 10.90 -47.05
N GLU A 99 -17.45 12.04 -46.99
CA GLU A 99 -17.20 12.92 -48.15
C GLU A 99 -16.48 12.24 -49.31
N TYR A 100 -15.64 11.23 -49.04
CA TYR A 100 -14.85 10.51 -50.05
C TYR A 100 -15.15 9.01 -50.09
N THR A 101 -16.34 8.58 -49.67
CA THR A 101 -16.71 7.17 -49.59
C THR A 101 -17.72 6.80 -50.68
N ASP A 102 -17.43 5.73 -51.43
CA ASP A 102 -18.30 5.23 -52.51
C ASP A 102 -19.63 4.64 -51.97
N ASN A 103 -19.64 4.14 -50.72
CA ASN A 103 -20.82 3.58 -50.05
C ASN A 103 -21.04 4.27 -48.69
N PRO A 104 -21.77 5.39 -48.63
CA PRO A 104 -21.94 6.15 -47.40
C PRO A 104 -22.67 5.33 -46.34
N VAL A 105 -22.14 5.34 -45.11
CA VAL A 105 -22.78 4.70 -43.95
C VAL A 105 -23.73 5.73 -43.31
N SER A 106 -24.98 5.34 -43.00
CA SER A 106 -25.94 6.24 -42.34
C SER A 106 -25.45 6.69 -40.97
N ASP A 107 -25.65 7.97 -40.65
CA ASP A 107 -25.27 8.61 -39.37
C ASP A 107 -25.86 7.92 -38.13
#